data_AF-A0A9D7WBW0-F1
#
_entry.id   AF-A0A9D7WBW0-F1
#
_cell.length_a   1.000
_cell.length_b   1.000
_cell.length_c   1.000
_cell.angle_alpha   90.00
_cell.angle_beta   90.00
_cell.angle_gamma   90.00
#
_symmetry.space_group_name_H-M   'P 1'
#
loop_
_entity.id
_entity.type
_entity.pdbx_description
1 polymer ?
#
loop_
_entity_poly.entity_id
_entity_poly.type
_entity_poly.pdbx_seq_one_letter_code
_entity_poly.pdbx_strand_id
1 'polypeptide(L)'
;MYLPKSKFRVENTYGEEFTNDKNEPYYGKVLKTSGGRVYAGDSVNNIKGILTKIEKDSNRNIIQRPYNDYYGPTVINYKKGFYIRYFLRDNRNGKFAEVSLTQWKAKKRLSYVTPGKLSWNLKGPVNDGVVNDIPFKGASTKNREALQRLEKDYPGISEFFKSTSEFVR
;
A
#
# COMPACT_ATOMS: atom_id res chain seq x y z
N MET A 1 -28.45 17.91 -13.33
CA MET A 1 -28.71 17.80 -11.88
C MET A 1 -27.83 18.81 -11.16
N TYR A 2 -28.40 19.82 -10.50
CA TYR A 2 -27.65 20.88 -9.81
C TYR A 2 -27.48 20.53 -8.33
N LEU A 3 -26.24 20.40 -7.87
CA LEU A 3 -25.92 20.32 -6.44
C LEU A 3 -25.43 21.69 -5.97
N PRO A 4 -25.99 22.30 -4.90
CA PRO A 4 -25.50 23.56 -4.37
C PRO A 4 -24.04 23.44 -3.89
N LYS A 5 -23.21 24.47 -4.12
CA LYS A 5 -21.80 24.50 -3.70
C LYS A 5 -21.59 24.26 -2.20
N SER A 6 -22.57 24.56 -1.35
CA SER A 6 -22.52 24.27 0.10
C SER A 6 -22.67 22.79 0.45
N LYS A 7 -23.16 21.95 -0.48
CA LYS A 7 -23.43 20.52 -0.28
C LYS A 7 -22.29 19.61 -0.72
N PHE A 8 -21.19 20.18 -1.23
CA PHE A 8 -20.01 19.41 -1.59
C PHE A 8 -18.70 20.17 -1.35
N ARG A 9 -17.62 19.44 -1.16
CA ARG A 9 -16.26 19.96 -1.06
C ARG A 9 -15.35 19.23 -2.03
N VAL A 10 -14.45 19.97 -2.66
CA VAL A 10 -13.41 19.40 -3.52
C VAL A 10 -12.12 19.37 -2.74
N GLU A 11 -11.53 18.19 -2.64
CA GLU A 11 -10.26 17.96 -1.95
C GLU A 11 -9.33 17.16 -2.86
N ASN A 12 -8.03 17.14 -2.55
CA ASN A 12 -7.10 16.24 -3.21
C ASN A 12 -6.91 14.98 -2.35
N THR A 13 -6.94 13.81 -2.99
CA THR A 13 -6.51 12.54 -2.40
C THR A 13 -5.20 12.10 -3.03
N TYR A 14 -4.39 11.45 -2.22
CA TYR A 14 -3.10 10.91 -2.63
C TYR A 14 -3.12 9.38 -2.72
N GLY A 15 -4.32 8.77 -2.80
CA GLY A 15 -4.49 7.33 -3.01
C GLY A 15 -4.42 6.48 -1.75
N GLU A 16 -4.34 7.09 -0.58
CA GLU A 16 -4.41 6.37 0.69
C GLU A 16 -5.79 6.41 1.33
N GLU A 17 -6.66 7.32 0.87
CA GLU A 17 -7.97 7.52 1.47
C GLU A 17 -9.09 6.78 0.73
N PHE A 18 -8.94 6.56 -0.58
CA PHE A 18 -10.03 6.06 -1.43
C PHE A 18 -9.57 5.08 -2.51
N THR A 19 -10.44 4.13 -2.86
CA THR A 19 -10.32 3.29 -4.06
C THR A 19 -11.42 3.56 -5.07
N ASN A 20 -11.13 3.29 -6.34
CA ASN A 20 -12.14 3.17 -7.38
C ASN A 20 -12.95 1.86 -7.24
N ASP A 21 -13.89 1.67 -8.16
CA ASP A 21 -14.70 0.46 -8.36
C ASP A 21 -13.86 -0.83 -8.55
N LYS A 22 -12.67 -0.70 -9.12
CA LYS A 22 -11.70 -1.81 -9.29
C LYS A 22 -10.85 -2.09 -8.05
N ASN A 23 -11.14 -1.43 -6.92
CA ASN A 23 -10.34 -1.53 -5.69
C ASN A 23 -8.87 -1.13 -5.89
N GLU A 24 -8.63 -0.16 -6.76
CA GLU A 24 -7.34 0.47 -6.98
C GLU A 24 -7.30 1.83 -6.27
N PRO A 25 -6.19 2.17 -5.58
CA PRO A 25 -5.96 3.51 -5.04
C PRO A 25 -6.26 4.64 -6.03
N TYR A 26 -7.16 5.56 -5.66
CA TYR A 26 -7.53 6.68 -6.52
C TYR A 26 -6.67 7.92 -6.23
N TYR A 27 -6.16 8.57 -7.29
CA TYR A 27 -5.31 9.76 -7.21
C TYR A 27 -6.00 10.94 -7.87
N GLY A 28 -5.96 12.10 -7.22
CA GLY A 28 -6.40 13.36 -7.81
C GLY A 28 -7.49 14.04 -7.00
N LYS A 29 -8.32 14.83 -7.67
CA LYS A 29 -9.39 15.56 -7.00
C LYS A 29 -10.56 14.63 -6.68
N VAL A 30 -11.13 14.80 -5.49
CA VAL A 30 -12.33 14.10 -5.05
C VAL A 30 -13.40 15.11 -4.66
N LEU A 31 -14.64 14.76 -4.97
CA LEU A 31 -15.82 15.51 -4.59
C LEU A 31 -16.53 14.78 -3.44
N LYS A 32 -16.46 15.37 -2.24
CA LYS A 32 -17.13 14.85 -1.03
C LYS A 32 -18.48 15.55 -0.86
N THR A 33 -19.55 14.77 -0.84
CA THR A 33 -20.89 15.29 -0.57
C THR A 33 -21.20 15.35 0.93
N SER A 34 -22.13 16.20 1.34
CA SER A 34 -22.59 16.26 2.74
C SER A 34 -23.20 14.96 3.24
N GLY A 35 -23.67 14.09 2.33
CA GLY A 35 -24.19 12.76 2.65
C GLY A 35 -23.12 11.68 2.79
N GLY A 36 -21.83 12.04 2.79
CA GLY A 36 -20.71 11.10 3.00
C GLY A 36 -20.26 10.33 1.76
N ARG A 37 -20.95 10.47 0.61
CA ARG A 37 -20.49 9.89 -0.66
C ARG A 37 -19.33 10.68 -1.22
N VAL A 38 -18.35 9.97 -1.78
CA VAL A 38 -17.14 10.54 -2.38
C VAL A 38 -17.06 10.12 -3.84
N TYR A 39 -16.72 11.06 -4.72
CA TYR A 39 -16.67 10.85 -6.16
C TYR A 39 -15.32 11.29 -6.74
N ALA A 40 -14.91 10.65 -7.82
CA ALA A 40 -13.72 11.02 -8.60
C ALA A 40 -13.97 12.29 -9.42
N GLY A 41 -13.09 13.29 -9.29
CA GLY A 41 -13.14 14.56 -10.00
C GLY A 41 -13.44 15.77 -9.11
N ASP A 42 -13.67 16.92 -9.76
CA ASP A 42 -13.87 18.23 -9.13
C ASP A 42 -15.19 18.90 -9.49
N SER A 43 -16.08 18.20 -10.20
CA SER A 43 -17.34 18.75 -10.67
C SER A 43 -18.48 17.77 -10.52
N VAL A 44 -19.59 18.24 -9.96
CA VAL A 44 -20.87 17.52 -9.88
C VAL A 44 -21.47 17.25 -11.26
N ASN A 45 -21.06 18.02 -12.27
CA ASN A 45 -21.55 17.86 -13.66
C ASN A 45 -20.73 16.84 -14.45
N ASN A 46 -19.58 16.39 -13.93
CA ASN A 46 -18.70 15.42 -14.59
C ASN A 46 -18.15 14.42 -13.56
N ILE A 47 -19.06 13.69 -12.92
CA ILE A 47 -18.72 12.64 -11.96
C ILE A 47 -18.10 11.47 -12.73
N LYS A 48 -16.83 11.18 -12.45
CA LYS A 48 -16.09 10.11 -13.14
C LYS A 48 -16.30 8.71 -12.53
N GLY A 49 -16.83 8.65 -11.30
CA GLY A 49 -17.09 7.40 -10.59
C GLY A 49 -17.24 7.61 -9.09
N ILE A 50 -17.87 6.67 -8.39
CA ILE A 50 -17.94 6.65 -6.93
C ILE A 50 -16.64 6.08 -6.35
N LEU A 51 -16.22 6.62 -5.21
CA LEU A 51 -15.02 6.21 -4.51
C LEU A 51 -15.38 5.61 -3.15
N THR A 52 -14.73 4.51 -2.81
CA THR A 52 -14.92 3.82 -1.53
C THR A 52 -13.77 4.18 -0.61
N LYS A 53 -14.08 4.51 0.66
CA LYS A 53 -13.04 4.82 1.65
C LYS A 53 -12.18 3.58 1.92
N ILE A 54 -10.87 3.75 1.93
CA ILE A 54 -9.94 2.69 2.29
C ILE A 54 -10.05 2.42 3.78
N GLU A 55 -10.50 1.22 4.13
CA GLU A 55 -10.47 0.73 5.50
C GLU A 55 -9.06 0.24 5.84
N LYS A 56 -8.42 0.96 6.77
CA LYS A 56 -7.19 0.53 7.39
C LYS A 56 -7.51 -0.56 8.41
N ASP A 57 -6.67 -1.58 8.48
CA ASP A 57 -6.83 -2.66 9.45
C ASP A 57 -6.74 -2.14 10.90
N SER A 58 -7.66 -2.58 11.75
CA SER A 58 -7.80 -2.13 13.15
C SER A 58 -6.87 -2.87 14.12
N ASN A 59 -6.40 -4.06 13.76
CA ASN A 59 -5.54 -4.92 14.60
C ASN A 59 -4.05 -4.58 14.46
N ARG A 60 -3.67 -3.33 14.75
CA ARG A 60 -2.32 -2.81 14.51
C ARG A 60 -1.37 -3.05 15.67
N ASN A 61 -0.16 -3.54 15.37
CA ASN A 61 1.04 -3.10 16.08
C ASN A 61 1.57 -1.86 15.36
N ILE A 62 1.37 -0.68 15.93
CA ILE A 62 1.91 0.57 15.38
C ILE A 62 3.41 0.58 15.67
N ILE A 63 4.21 0.09 14.73
CA ILE A 63 5.66 0.33 14.78
C ILE A 63 5.86 1.81 14.45
N GLN A 64 6.26 2.63 15.43
CA GLN A 64 6.67 4.01 15.17
C GLN A 64 7.87 3.98 14.22
N ARG A 65 7.69 4.50 13.01
CA ARG A 65 8.76 4.73 12.03
C ARG A 65 8.76 6.20 11.63
N PRO A 66 9.88 6.74 11.13
CA PRO A 66 10.14 8.19 11.07
C PRO A 66 9.19 9.02 10.18
N TYR A 67 8.23 8.41 9.49
CA TYR A 67 7.29 9.11 8.62
C TYR A 67 5.85 8.88 9.10
N ASN A 68 5.09 9.98 9.24
CA ASN A 68 3.74 10.03 9.81
C ASN A 68 2.63 9.48 8.88
N ASP A 69 3.00 8.89 7.73
CA ASP A 69 2.07 8.34 6.75
C ASP A 69 1.89 6.84 6.97
N TYR A 70 0.67 6.34 6.75
CA TYR A 70 0.37 4.93 6.95
C TYR A 70 1.02 4.07 5.86
N TYR A 71 1.86 3.13 6.26
CA TYR A 71 2.36 2.06 5.41
C TYR A 71 1.96 0.72 6.04
N GLY A 72 1.16 -0.08 5.32
CA GLY A 72 0.66 -1.37 5.79
C GLY A 72 -0.53 -1.90 4.99
N PRO A 73 -0.89 -3.18 5.13
CA PRO A 73 -2.00 -3.77 4.39
C PRO A 73 -3.36 -3.22 4.78
N THR A 74 -4.20 -2.95 3.77
CA THR A 74 -5.61 -2.61 3.94
C THR A 74 -6.47 -3.87 4.04
N VAL A 75 -7.74 -3.73 4.44
CA VAL A 75 -8.72 -4.84 4.41
C VAL A 75 -8.81 -5.47 3.01
N ILE A 76 -8.70 -4.65 1.96
CA ILE A 76 -8.70 -5.11 0.57
C ILE A 76 -7.45 -5.95 0.27
N ASN A 77 -6.29 -5.60 0.81
CA ASN A 77 -5.07 -6.40 0.62
C ASN A 77 -5.20 -7.78 1.25
N TYR A 78 -5.79 -7.88 2.44
CA TYR A 78 -6.07 -9.17 3.07
C TYR A 78 -7.05 -10.02 2.25
N LYS A 79 -8.08 -9.40 1.64
CA LYS A 79 -8.98 -10.10 0.70
C LYS A 79 -8.24 -10.62 -0.54
N LYS A 80 -7.31 -9.82 -1.10
CA LYS A 80 -6.48 -10.20 -2.25
C LYS A 80 -5.38 -11.22 -1.90
N GLY A 81 -4.99 -11.31 -0.63
CA GLY A 81 -3.93 -12.20 -0.14
C GLY A 81 -2.50 -11.65 -0.28
N PHE A 82 -2.34 -10.44 -0.80
CA PHE A 82 -1.03 -9.79 -0.93
C PHE A 82 -1.11 -8.27 -0.78
N TYR A 83 0.02 -7.68 -0.41
CA TYR A 83 0.25 -6.23 -0.30
C TYR A 83 1.58 -5.86 -0.96
N ILE A 84 1.67 -4.67 -1.55
CA ILE A 84 2.92 -4.16 -2.12
C ILE A 84 3.56 -3.21 -1.11
N ARG A 85 4.74 -3.58 -0.61
CA ARG A 85 5.60 -2.70 0.19
C ARG A 85 6.38 -1.80 -0.75
N TYR A 86 6.34 -0.50 -0.50
CA TYR A 86 7.10 0.49 -1.27
C TYR A 86 8.29 0.97 -0.45
N PHE A 87 9.45 1.07 -1.08
CA PHE A 87 10.65 1.53 -0.40
C PHE A 87 11.53 2.40 -1.29
N LEU A 88 12.42 3.16 -0.67
CA LEU A 88 13.43 3.99 -1.30
C LEU A 88 14.79 3.64 -0.69
N ARG A 89 15.82 3.55 -1.54
CA ARG A 89 17.22 3.49 -1.11
C ARG A 89 17.87 4.84 -1.38
N ASP A 90 18.49 5.46 -0.38
CA ASP A 90 19.30 6.66 -0.58
C ASP A 90 20.67 6.26 -1.15
N ASN A 91 21.00 6.72 -2.35
CA ASN A 91 22.21 6.34 -3.08
C ASN A 91 23.48 6.92 -2.43
N ARG A 92 23.36 7.91 -1.55
CA ARG A 92 24.49 8.57 -0.89
C ARG A 92 25.02 7.78 0.30
N ASN A 93 24.15 7.05 1.00
CA ASN A 93 24.50 6.32 2.22
C ASN A 93 24.00 4.87 2.25
N GLY A 94 23.31 4.41 1.19
CA GLY A 94 22.78 3.06 1.05
C GLY A 94 21.59 2.72 1.93
N LYS A 95 21.08 3.67 2.75
CA LYS A 95 20.00 3.40 3.70
C LYS A 95 18.66 3.21 3.02
N PHE A 96 17.87 2.28 3.54
CA PHE A 96 16.51 2.03 3.10
C PHE A 96 15.48 2.76 3.97
N ALA A 97 14.38 3.17 3.35
CA ALA A 97 13.18 3.62 4.02
C ALA A 97 11.96 2.97 3.36
N GLU A 98 11.12 2.32 4.16
CA GLU A 98 9.78 1.93 3.75
C GLU A 98 8.89 3.17 3.80
N VAL A 99 8.09 3.35 2.75
CA VAL A 99 7.27 4.54 2.56
C VAL A 99 5.89 4.16 2.04
N SER A 100 4.92 5.05 2.17
CA SER A 100 3.63 4.87 1.54
C SER A 100 3.73 4.99 0.00
N LEU A 101 2.69 4.57 -0.72
CA LEU A 101 2.64 4.73 -2.18
C LEU A 101 2.70 6.21 -2.59
N THR A 102 2.08 7.10 -1.81
CA THR A 102 2.13 8.56 -2.04
C THR A 102 3.55 9.07 -2.01
N GLN A 103 4.26 8.78 -0.91
CA GLN A 103 5.63 9.20 -0.72
C GLN A 103 6.55 8.59 -1.77
N TRP A 104 6.34 7.31 -2.10
CA TRP A 104 7.09 6.64 -3.16
C TRP A 104 6.92 7.36 -4.51
N LYS A 105 5.68 7.69 -4.90
CA LYS A 105 5.43 8.42 -6.17
C LYS A 105 6.05 9.81 -6.18
N ALA A 106 6.01 10.53 -5.06
CA ALA A 106 6.59 11.86 -4.93
C ALA A 106 8.13 11.83 -4.99
N LYS A 107 8.74 10.88 -4.27
CA LYS A 107 10.19 10.84 -4.05
C LYS A 107 10.96 10.01 -5.08
N LYS A 108 10.33 9.07 -5.80
CA LYS A 108 11.02 8.20 -6.78
C LYS A 108 11.73 8.94 -7.93
N ARG A 109 11.44 10.23 -8.13
CA ARG A 109 12.04 11.08 -9.16
C ARG A 109 13.30 11.81 -8.69
N LEU A 110 13.63 11.72 -7.40
CA LEU A 110 14.83 12.33 -6.85
C LEU A 110 16.05 11.56 -7.35
N SER A 111 17.06 12.25 -7.88
CA SER A 111 18.25 11.63 -8.48
C SER A 111 19.09 10.81 -7.49
N TYR A 112 19.01 11.15 -6.20
CA TYR A 112 19.75 10.49 -5.13
C TYR A 112 19.01 9.30 -4.51
N VAL A 113 17.87 8.86 -5.06
CA VAL A 113 17.16 7.68 -4.57
C VAL A 113 16.96 6.62 -5.64
N THR A 114 17.06 5.36 -5.23
CA THR A 114 16.65 4.21 -6.05
C THR A 114 15.31 3.68 -5.50
N PRO A 115 14.22 3.77 -6.26
CA PRO A 115 12.89 3.35 -5.79
C PRO A 115 12.64 1.86 -6.03
N GLY A 116 12.16 1.16 -5.00
CA GLY A 116 11.85 -0.27 -5.08
C GLY A 116 10.42 -0.61 -4.65
N LYS A 117 9.99 -1.83 -5.01
CA LYS A 117 8.70 -2.42 -4.65
C LYS A 117 8.89 -3.88 -4.30
N LEU A 118 8.11 -4.37 -3.34
CA LEU A 118 8.15 -5.77 -2.91
C LEU A 118 6.72 -6.29 -2.74
N SER A 119 6.40 -7.37 -3.46
CA SER A 119 5.14 -8.09 -3.26
C SER A 119 5.24 -8.96 -2.02
N TRP A 120 4.28 -8.83 -1.12
CA TRP A 120 4.27 -9.45 0.19
C TRP A 120 3.01 -10.30 0.39
N ASN A 121 3.20 -11.59 0.64
CA ASN A 121 2.12 -12.52 0.93
C ASN A 121 1.56 -12.23 2.32
N LEU A 122 0.23 -12.15 2.42
CA LEU A 122 -0.48 -11.88 3.67
C LEU A 122 -1.32 -13.04 4.16
N LYS A 123 -1.58 -14.02 3.29
CA LYS A 123 -2.57 -15.07 3.54
C LYS A 123 -1.94 -16.44 3.54
N GLY A 124 -2.41 -17.27 4.46
CA GLY A 124 -2.08 -18.69 4.56
C GLY A 124 -1.10 -18.96 5.69
N PRO A 125 -0.70 -20.23 5.87
CA PRO A 125 0.16 -20.60 6.99
C PRO A 125 1.47 -19.82 6.94
N VAL A 126 1.90 -19.32 8.09
CA VAL A 126 3.17 -18.57 8.22
C VAL A 126 4.34 -19.46 7.83
N ASN A 127 4.33 -20.69 8.33
CA ASN A 127 5.38 -21.68 8.15
C ASN A 127 5.07 -22.63 6.99
N ASP A 128 6.12 -23.22 6.44
CA ASP A 128 6.01 -24.33 5.50
C ASP A 128 5.33 -25.54 6.18
N GLY A 129 4.72 -26.40 5.40
CA GLY A 129 4.03 -27.57 5.93
C GLY A 129 3.66 -28.56 4.85
N VAL A 130 2.79 -29.51 5.20
CA VAL A 130 2.30 -30.56 4.31
C VAL A 130 0.79 -30.64 4.45
N VAL A 131 0.09 -30.74 3.32
CA VAL A 131 -1.36 -31.03 3.27
C VAL A 131 -1.55 -32.22 2.35
N ASN A 132 -2.12 -33.31 2.87
CA ASN A 132 -2.32 -34.56 2.12
C ASN A 132 -1.05 -35.05 1.41
N ASP A 133 0.07 -35.12 2.15
CA ASP A 133 1.41 -35.51 1.67
C ASP A 133 2.03 -34.58 0.61
N ILE A 134 1.38 -33.46 0.28
CA ILE A 134 1.92 -32.44 -0.63
C ILE A 134 2.57 -31.32 0.18
N PRO A 135 3.89 -31.10 0.05
CA PRO A 135 4.57 -30.00 0.74
C PRO A 135 4.14 -28.65 0.14
N PHE A 136 3.96 -27.66 1.01
CA PHE A 136 3.69 -26.29 0.61
C PHE A 136 4.64 -25.31 1.32
N LYS A 137 4.94 -24.20 0.64
CA LYS A 137 5.66 -23.07 1.21
C LYS A 137 4.70 -22.11 1.93
N GLY A 138 4.99 -21.82 3.18
CA GLY A 138 4.33 -20.81 3.98
C GLY A 138 4.62 -19.40 3.46
N ALA A 139 3.82 -18.44 3.93
CA ALA A 139 3.95 -17.04 3.53
C ALA A 139 5.33 -16.48 3.90
N SER A 140 5.89 -16.87 5.06
CA SER A 140 7.21 -16.43 5.52
C SER A 140 8.32 -16.84 4.53
N THR A 141 8.32 -18.09 4.08
CA THR A 141 9.29 -18.58 3.08
C THR A 141 9.11 -17.86 1.74
N LYS A 142 7.87 -17.70 1.26
CA LYS A 142 7.61 -16.98 0.01
C LYS A 142 8.08 -15.52 0.06
N ASN A 143 7.89 -14.84 1.19
CA ASN A 143 8.33 -13.47 1.41
C ASN A 143 9.86 -13.37 1.49
N ARG A 144 10.52 -14.33 2.17
CA ARG A 144 11.98 -14.46 2.20
C ARG A 144 12.56 -14.66 0.80
N GLU A 145 11.98 -15.53 -0.02
CA GLU A 145 12.42 -15.75 -1.41
C GLU A 145 12.21 -14.52 -2.30
N ALA A 146 11.19 -13.72 -2.03
CA ALA A 146 11.00 -12.43 -2.70
C ALA A 146 12.10 -11.42 -2.33
N LEU A 147 12.50 -11.36 -1.05
CA LEU A 147 13.62 -10.52 -0.59
C LEU A 147 14.95 -10.98 -1.18
N GLN A 148 15.23 -12.28 -1.18
CA GLN A 148 16.46 -12.84 -1.75
C GLN A 148 16.63 -12.50 -3.24
N ARG A 149 15.53 -12.49 -4.00
CA ARG A 149 15.56 -12.05 -5.40
C ARG A 149 15.87 -10.55 -5.54
N LEU A 150 15.33 -9.71 -4.64
CA LEU A 150 15.60 -8.28 -4.62
C LEU A 150 17.02 -7.94 -4.14
N GLU A 151 17.65 -8.80 -3.35
CA GLU A 151 18.99 -8.56 -2.78
C GLU A 151 20.04 -8.26 -3.87
N LYS A 152 19.89 -8.86 -5.06
CA LYS A 152 20.77 -8.60 -6.21
C LYS A 152 20.73 -7.14 -6.67
N ASP A 153 19.54 -6.55 -6.69
CA ASP A 153 19.32 -5.17 -7.18
C ASP A 153 19.39 -4.16 -6.02
N TYR A 154 19.14 -4.62 -4.80
CA TYR A 154 19.09 -3.83 -3.57
C TYR A 154 19.86 -4.50 -2.43
N PRO A 155 21.20 -4.48 -2.46
CA PRO A 155 22.01 -5.08 -1.39
C PRO A 155 21.66 -4.47 -0.02
N GLY A 156 21.42 -5.33 0.97
CA GLY A 156 20.98 -4.99 2.33
C GLY A 156 19.47 -4.96 2.53
N ILE A 157 18.65 -5.23 1.51
CA ILE A 157 17.17 -5.14 1.63
C ILE A 157 16.60 -6.22 2.54
N SER A 158 17.20 -7.41 2.57
CA SER A 158 16.77 -8.50 3.46
C SER A 158 16.98 -8.15 4.94
N GLU A 159 18.05 -7.40 5.26
CA GLU A 159 18.30 -6.89 6.60
C GLU A 159 17.35 -5.76 7.00
N PHE A 160 16.81 -5.04 6.03
CA PHE A 160 15.81 -4.01 6.29
C PHE A 160 14.42 -4.62 6.59
N PHE A 161 14.04 -5.70 5.88
CA PHE A 161 12.78 -6.42 6.06
C PHE A 161 12.95 -7.75 6.80
N LYS A 162 13.50 -7.72 8.03
CA LYS A 162 13.86 -8.94 8.79
C LYS A 162 12.71 -9.88 9.09
N SER A 163 11.54 -9.34 9.42
CA SER A 163 10.38 -10.15 9.79
C SER A 163 9.60 -10.55 8.55
N THR A 164 9.89 -11.74 8.02
CA THR A 164 9.27 -12.28 6.80
C THR A 164 7.81 -12.70 6.99
N SER A 165 7.37 -12.85 8.24
CA SER A 165 5.99 -13.11 8.63
C SER A 165 5.20 -11.85 8.97
N GLU A 166 5.80 -10.66 8.88
CA GLU A 166 5.13 -9.40 9.19
C GLU A 166 3.82 -9.28 8.39
N PHE A 167 2.73 -8.97 9.08
CA PHE A 167 1.36 -8.85 8.55
C PHE A 167 0.67 -10.13 8.06
N VAL A 168 1.29 -11.31 8.09
CA VAL A 168 0.68 -12.58 7.66
C VAL A 168 -0.44 -13.01 8.62
N ARG A 169 -1.54 -13.55 8.08
CA ARG A 169 -2.69 -14.12 8.80
C ARG A 169 -3.25 -15.38 8.14
#